data_AF-A0A2V8X7D2-F1
#
_entry.id   AF-A0A2V8X7D2-F1
#
_cell.length_a   1.000
_cell.length_b   1.000
_cell.length_c   1.000
_cell.angle_alpha   90.00
_cell.angle_beta   90.00
_cell.angle_gamma   90.00
#
_symmetry.space_group_name_H-M   'P 1'
#
loop_
_entity.id
_entity.type
_entity.pdbx_description
1 polymer ?
#
loop_
_entity_poly.entity_id
_entity_poly.type
_entity_poly.pdbx_seq_one_letter_code
_entity_poly.pdbx_strand_id
1 'polypeptide(L)'
;MRQSVTFTVSLPPAMSRQVERAMKAEHRTRSELVREALRTYLSARPSPSEQPTRAEAPAYREGMADYKRGANVTPQPDDNGSGRPRRVRKEELAEFFESMAANSKRIPRLPDTAFARESFYQDHD
;
A
#
# COMPACT_ATOMS: atom_id res chain seq x y z
N MET A 1 -12.77 -0.97 -17.58
CA MET A 1 -14.01 -1.41 -16.91
C MET A 1 -13.79 -1.33 -15.41
N ARG A 2 -14.54 -0.52 -14.66
CA ARG A 2 -14.40 -0.46 -13.19
C ARG A 2 -15.18 -1.63 -12.59
N GLN A 3 -14.52 -2.48 -11.82
CA GLN A 3 -15.20 -3.56 -11.09
C GLN A 3 -15.96 -2.97 -9.89
N SER A 4 -17.22 -3.35 -9.73
CA SER A 4 -18.06 -2.94 -8.60
C SER A 4 -18.69 -4.16 -7.95
N VAL A 5 -18.68 -4.20 -6.62
CA VAL A 5 -19.32 -5.24 -5.81
C VAL A 5 -20.53 -4.64 -5.09
N THR A 6 -21.64 -5.37 -5.06
CA THR A 6 -22.86 -4.97 -4.34
C THR A 6 -22.75 -5.36 -2.87
N PHE A 7 -23.10 -4.44 -1.98
CA PHE A 7 -23.12 -4.67 -0.54
C PHE A 7 -24.45 -4.19 0.06
N THR A 8 -25.02 -4.98 0.97
CA THR A 8 -26.29 -4.69 1.65
C THR A 8 -26.04 -4.56 3.13
N VAL A 9 -26.54 -3.48 3.73
CA VAL A 9 -26.43 -3.21 5.17
C VAL A 9 -27.79 -2.88 5.76
N SER A 10 -28.01 -3.33 6.99
CA SER A 10 -29.13 -2.86 7.80
C SER A 10 -28.68 -1.65 8.61
N LEU A 11 -29.49 -0.59 8.62
CA LEU A 11 -29.25 0.62 9.40
C LEU A 11 -30.39 0.84 10.39
N PRO A 12 -30.11 1.33 11.61
CA PRO A 12 -31.15 1.77 12.53
C PRO A 12 -32.10 2.77 11.84
N PRO A 13 -33.43 2.70 12.08
CA PRO A 13 -34.39 3.56 11.38
C PRO A 13 -34.10 5.06 11.52
N ALA A 14 -33.61 5.49 12.68
CA ALA A 14 -33.20 6.87 12.91
C ALA A 14 -32.03 7.30 12.01
N MET A 15 -31.05 6.43 11.82
CA MET A 15 -29.88 6.68 10.97
C MET A 15 -30.27 6.68 9.48
N SER A 16 -31.17 5.80 9.07
CA SER A 16 -31.71 5.81 7.70
C SER A 16 -32.36 7.16 7.34
N ARG A 17 -33.15 7.73 8.27
CA ARG A 17 -33.75 9.07 8.08
C ARG A 17 -32.69 10.17 7.99
N GLN A 18 -31.59 10.06 8.72
CA GLN A 18 -30.48 11.01 8.62
C GLN A 18 -29.81 10.94 7.25
N VAL A 19 -29.58 9.73 6.72
CA VAL A 19 -29.05 9.52 5.37
C VAL A 19 -29.96 10.15 4.32
N GLU A 20 -31.28 9.97 4.41
CA GLU A 20 -32.22 10.58 3.47
C GLU A 20 -32.23 12.11 3.53
N ARG A 21 -32.10 12.69 4.72
CA ARG A 21 -31.98 14.15 4.88
C ARG A 21 -30.70 14.68 4.24
N ALA A 22 -29.56 14.01 4.47
CA ALA A 22 -28.29 14.38 3.87
C ALA A 22 -28.32 14.27 2.34
N MET A 23 -28.90 13.19 1.80
CA MET A 23 -29.11 13.02 0.36
C MET A 23 -29.89 14.20 -0.27
N LYS A 24 -30.97 14.63 0.39
CA LYS A 24 -31.80 15.75 -0.09
C LYS A 24 -31.06 17.09 0.00
N ALA A 25 -30.34 17.32 1.09
CA ALA A 25 -29.59 18.56 1.31
C ALA A 25 -28.41 18.72 0.34
N GLU A 26 -27.75 17.61 -0.01
CA GLU A 26 -26.58 17.60 -0.89
C GLU A 26 -26.93 17.33 -2.36
N HIS A 27 -28.21 17.05 -2.68
CA HIS A 27 -28.65 16.61 -4.01
C HIS A 27 -27.91 15.37 -4.55
N ARG A 28 -27.68 14.38 -3.67
CA ARG A 28 -26.90 13.16 -3.98
C ARG A 28 -27.74 11.90 -3.93
N THR A 29 -27.30 10.86 -4.66
CA THR A 29 -27.88 9.52 -4.51
C THR A 29 -27.38 8.83 -3.24
N ARG A 30 -28.14 7.84 -2.75
CA ARG A 30 -27.79 7.06 -1.56
C ARG A 30 -26.42 6.40 -1.71
N SER A 31 -26.17 5.79 -2.87
CA SER A 31 -24.92 5.08 -3.13
C SER A 31 -23.72 6.01 -3.24
N GLU A 32 -23.89 7.24 -3.73
CA GLU A 32 -22.81 8.24 -3.75
C GLU A 32 -22.45 8.71 -2.34
N LEU A 33 -23.45 9.03 -1.53
CA LEU A 33 -23.24 9.46 -0.16
C LEU A 33 -22.53 8.37 0.65
N VAL A 34 -23.01 7.13 0.58
CA VAL A 34 -22.40 6.00 1.30
C VAL A 34 -20.97 5.72 0.80
N ARG A 35 -20.73 5.73 -0.51
CA ARG A 35 -19.37 5.53 -1.03
C ARG A 35 -18.40 6.62 -0.58
N GLU A 36 -18.84 7.87 -0.54
CA GLU A 36 -17.99 8.98 -0.12
C GLU A 36 -17.74 8.96 1.39
N ALA A 37 -18.76 8.62 2.18
CA ALA A 37 -18.59 8.41 3.62
C ALA A 37 -17.59 7.29 3.90
N LEU A 38 -17.67 6.16 3.18
CA LEU A 38 -16.70 5.07 3.29
C LEU A 38 -15.30 5.49 2.85
N ARG A 39 -15.18 6.23 1.74
CA ARG A 39 -13.89 6.76 1.28
C ARG A 39 -13.25 7.66 2.33
N THR A 40 -14.04 8.57 2.90
CA THR A 40 -13.60 9.51 3.94
C THR A 40 -13.20 8.76 5.22
N TYR A 41 -14.00 7.77 5.64
CA TYR A 41 -13.70 6.96 6.82
C TYR A 41 -12.38 6.17 6.65
N LEU A 42 -12.17 5.59 5.48
CA LEU A 42 -10.97 4.80 5.18
C LEU A 42 -9.73 5.67 4.96
N SER A 43 -9.87 6.87 4.39
CA SER A 43 -8.74 7.80 4.22
C SER A 43 -8.35 8.51 5.52
N ALA A 44 -9.30 8.73 6.42
CA ALA A 44 -9.04 9.33 7.73
C ALA A 44 -8.42 8.33 8.72
N ARG A 45 -8.60 7.02 8.50
CA ARG A 45 -7.81 6.03 9.22
C ARG A 45 -6.37 6.12 8.72
N PRO A 46 -5.37 6.19 9.61
CA PRO A 46 -4.04 5.76 9.22
C PRO A 46 -4.24 4.37 8.63
N SER A 47 -3.80 4.17 7.39
CA SER A 47 -3.54 2.80 6.92
C SER A 47 -2.76 2.14 8.06
N PRO A 48 -3.00 0.87 8.42
CA PRO A 48 -2.03 0.16 9.22
C PRO A 48 -0.75 0.18 8.40
N SER A 49 0.06 1.22 8.59
CA SER A 49 1.46 1.21 8.27
C SER A 49 1.93 0.04 9.08
N GLU A 50 2.37 -1.02 8.41
CA GLU A 50 3.16 -2.07 9.04
C GLU A 50 4.22 -1.34 9.85
N GLN A 51 3.98 -1.22 11.15
CA GLN A 51 4.95 -0.61 12.02
C GLN A 51 6.11 -1.58 11.99
N PRO A 52 7.34 -1.08 11.76
CA PRO A 52 8.50 -1.96 11.73
C PRO A 52 8.49 -2.78 13.01
N THR A 53 8.56 -4.09 12.86
CA THR A 53 8.64 -4.99 14.01
C THR A 53 9.87 -4.61 14.85
N ARG A 54 9.95 -5.06 16.10
CA ARG A 54 11.10 -4.74 16.98
C ARG A 54 12.45 -5.09 16.34
N ALA A 55 12.49 -6.14 15.52
CA ALA A 55 13.67 -6.56 14.79
C ALA A 55 14.02 -5.63 13.61
N GLU A 56 13.02 -5.03 12.97
CA GLU A 56 13.15 -4.15 11.79
C GLU A 56 13.33 -2.68 12.16
N ALA A 57 12.99 -2.29 13.39
CA ALA A 57 13.13 -0.93 13.89
C ALA A 57 14.52 -0.29 13.65
N PRO A 58 15.67 -0.96 13.83
CA PRO A 58 16.98 -0.35 13.54
C PRO A 58 17.17 -0.07 12.05
N ALA A 59 16.86 -1.02 11.17
CA ALA A 59 17.00 -0.86 9.72
C ALA A 59 16.04 0.21 9.17
N TYR A 60 14.82 0.27 9.71
CA TYR A 60 13.85 1.31 9.37
C TYR A 60 14.34 2.71 9.78
N ARG A 61 14.93 2.85 10.98
CA ARG A 61 15.48 4.13 11.47
C ARG A 61 16.67 4.59 10.64
N GLU A 62 17.54 3.66 10.25
CA GLU A 62 18.67 3.92 9.36
C GLU A 62 18.18 4.39 7.99
N GLY A 63 17.26 3.64 7.36
CA GLY A 63 16.66 4.03 6.08
C GLY A 63 15.94 5.37 6.12
N MET A 64 15.25 5.70 7.22
CA MET A 64 14.62 7.02 7.42
C MET A 64 15.64 8.14 7.63
N ALA A 65 16.78 7.88 8.25
CA ALA A 65 17.86 8.85 8.39
C ALA A 65 18.52 9.14 7.04
N ASP A 66 18.66 8.13 6.19
CA ASP A 66 19.20 8.29 4.83
C ASP A 66 18.21 9.01 3.91
N TYR A 67 16.92 8.67 4.02
CA TYR A 67 15.83 9.40 3.36
C TYR A 67 15.85 10.89 3.72
N LYS A 68 15.94 11.23 5.01
CA LYS A 68 15.99 12.62 5.46
C LYS A 68 17.26 13.35 5.05
N ARG A 69 18.37 12.64 4.90
CA ARG A 69 19.64 13.20 4.43
C ARG A 69 19.70 13.35 2.90
N GLY A 70 18.66 12.91 2.17
CA GLY A 70 18.68 12.87 0.71
C GLY A 70 19.68 11.85 0.15
N ALA A 71 20.19 10.95 0.99
CA ALA A 71 21.04 9.83 0.64
C ALA A 71 20.21 8.58 0.30
N ASN A 72 19.04 8.81 -0.30
CA ASN A 72 18.15 7.79 -0.80
C ASN A 72 18.23 7.74 -2.33
N VAL A 73 18.16 6.54 -2.90
CA VAL A 73 17.99 6.40 -4.35
C VAL A 73 16.57 6.81 -4.66
N THR A 74 16.37 8.08 -5.01
CA THR A 74 15.12 8.51 -5.63
C THR A 74 15.13 7.97 -7.06
N PRO A 75 14.14 7.18 -7.51
CA PRO A 75 14.03 6.83 -8.91
C PRO A 75 14.00 8.14 -9.70
N GLN A 76 15.05 8.39 -10.50
CA GLN A 76 15.10 9.57 -11.34
C GLN A 76 13.91 9.48 -12.32
N PRO A 77 13.09 10.54 -12.43
CA PRO A 77 12.08 10.57 -13.48
C PRO A 77 12.81 10.39 -14.82
N ASP A 78 12.27 9.54 -15.68
CA ASP A 78 12.83 9.33 -17.00
C ASP A 78 12.71 10.62 -17.82
N ASP A 79 13.76 10.97 -18.57
CA ASP A 79 13.86 12.18 -19.41
C ASP A 79 12.76 12.26 -20.50
N ASN A 80 11.92 11.23 -20.63
CA ASN A 80 10.87 11.11 -21.64
C ASN A 80 9.50 11.67 -21.21
N GLY A 81 9.38 12.29 -20.04
CA GLY A 81 8.18 13.07 -19.65
C GLY A 81 6.86 12.30 -19.66
N SER A 82 6.88 10.97 -19.75
CA SER A 82 5.68 10.17 -20.02
C SER A 82 5.06 9.56 -18.77
N GLY A 83 5.74 9.61 -17.62
CA GLY A 83 5.24 9.08 -16.34
C GLY A 83 4.88 7.59 -16.38
N ARG A 84 5.30 6.87 -17.43
CA ARG A 84 5.05 5.44 -17.58
C ARG A 84 6.29 4.69 -17.09
N PRO A 85 6.18 3.82 -16.09
CA PRO A 85 7.34 3.08 -15.61
C PRO A 85 7.93 2.27 -16.78
N ARG A 86 9.21 2.51 -17.07
CA ARG A 86 9.95 1.79 -18.11
C ARG A 86 9.85 0.30 -17.80
N ARG A 87 9.48 -0.53 -18.78
CA ARG A 87 9.55 -2.00 -18.63
C ARG A 87 11.02 -2.38 -18.52
N VAL A 88 11.49 -2.61 -17.30
CA VAL A 88 12.84 -3.12 -17.03
C VAL A 88 12.95 -4.50 -17.67
N ARG A 89 13.97 -4.70 -18.50
CA ARG A 89 14.22 -6.02 -19.11
C ARG A 89 14.69 -6.99 -18.02
N LYS A 90 14.39 -8.27 -18.19
CA LYS A 90 14.76 -9.30 -17.21
C LYS A 90 16.27 -9.32 -16.95
N GLU A 91 17.08 -9.08 -17.98
CA GLU A 91 18.54 -9.02 -17.86
C GLU A 91 18.99 -7.85 -16.96
N GLU A 92 18.43 -6.65 -17.19
CA GLU A 92 18.76 -5.44 -16.41
C GLU A 92 18.37 -5.59 -14.93
N LEU A 93 17.27 -6.29 -14.67
CA LEU A 93 16.84 -6.58 -13.30
C LEU A 93 17.75 -7.61 -12.62
N ALA A 94 18.24 -8.61 -13.36
CA ALA A 94 19.18 -9.60 -12.85
C ALA A 94 20.53 -8.97 -12.50
N GLU A 95 21.09 -8.13 -13.38
CA GLU A 95 22.32 -7.38 -13.13
C GLU A 95 22.18 -6.47 -11.89
N PHE A 96 21.03 -5.84 -11.72
CA PHE A 96 20.75 -5.04 -10.52
C PHE A 96 20.79 -5.89 -9.24
N PHE A 97 20.13 -7.04 -9.22
CA PHE A 97 20.14 -7.93 -8.05
C PHE A 97 21.53 -8.52 -7.77
N GLU A 98 22.29 -8.88 -8.80
CA GLU A 98 23.68 -9.34 -8.62
C GLU A 98 24.58 -8.22 -8.07
N SER A 99 24.44 -6.99 -8.58
CA SER A 99 25.21 -5.84 -8.07
C SER A 99 24.89 -5.52 -6.61
N MET A 100 23.62 -5.65 -6.21
CA MET A 100 23.17 -5.49 -4.82
C MET A 100 23.72 -6.62 -3.93
N ALA A 101 23.64 -7.87 -4.39
CA ALA A 101 24.15 -9.03 -3.66
C ALA A 101 25.67 -9.00 -3.47
N ALA A 102 26.42 -8.51 -4.47
CA ALA A 102 27.87 -8.38 -4.39
C ALA A 102 28.32 -7.29 -3.40
N ASN A 103 27.56 -6.20 -3.28
CA ASN A 103 27.95 -5.04 -2.46
C ASN A 103 27.34 -5.03 -1.05
N SER A 104 26.33 -5.86 -0.79
CA SER A 104 25.67 -5.88 0.51
C SER A 104 26.16 -7.02 1.39
N LYS A 105 26.84 -6.67 2.49
CA LYS A 105 27.27 -7.59 3.55
C LYS A 105 26.10 -8.13 4.39
N ARG A 106 24.87 -7.70 4.12
CA ARG A 106 23.70 -7.90 4.99
C ARG A 106 22.39 -8.07 4.22
N ILE A 107 22.40 -8.66 3.02
CA ILE A 107 21.14 -9.17 2.45
C ILE A 107 20.83 -10.47 3.17
N PRO A 108 19.71 -10.57 3.91
CA PRO A 108 19.26 -11.86 4.42
C PRO A 108 19.05 -12.78 3.23
N ARG A 109 19.81 -13.87 3.15
CA ARG A 109 19.51 -14.95 2.21
C ARG A 109 18.22 -15.58 2.70
N LEU A 110 17.09 -15.18 2.13
CA LEU A 110 15.84 -15.87 2.40
C LEU A 110 15.99 -17.32 1.87
N PRO A 111 15.58 -18.33 2.65
CA PRO A 111 15.54 -19.70 2.16
C PRO A 111 14.64 -19.76 0.93
N ASP A 112 14.91 -20.68 0.00
CA ASP A 112 14.17 -20.82 -1.25
C ASP A 112 12.65 -21.02 -1.04
N THR A 113 12.26 -21.45 0.17
CA THR A 113 10.89 -21.65 0.61
C THR A 113 10.19 -20.38 1.11
N ALA A 114 10.88 -19.25 1.29
CA ALA A 114 10.30 -18.05 1.91
C ALA A 114 9.13 -17.43 1.12
N PHE A 115 9.01 -17.76 -0.17
CA PHE A 115 7.90 -17.35 -1.02
C PHE A 115 6.90 -18.49 -1.29
N ALA A 116 7.08 -19.65 -0.65
CA ALA A 116 6.10 -20.72 -0.71
C ALA A 116 4.84 -20.30 0.06
N ARG A 117 3.69 -20.65 -0.50
CA ARG A 117 2.36 -20.26 -0.02
C ARG A 117 2.09 -20.68 1.43
N GLU A 118 2.78 -21.72 1.90
CA GLU A 118 2.65 -22.29 3.24
C GLU A 118 3.38 -21.47 4.31
N SER A 119 4.48 -20.79 3.96
CA SER A 119 5.32 -20.07 4.91
C SER A 119 4.68 -18.78 5.43
N PHE A 120 3.70 -18.21 4.72
CA PHE A 120 2.97 -17.01 5.15
C PHE A 120 1.95 -17.27 6.27
N TYR A 121 1.58 -18.53 6.53
CA TYR A 121 0.55 -18.87 7.51
C TYR A 121 1.06 -19.69 8.70
N GLN A 122 2.37 -19.92 8.77
CA GLN A 122 2.95 -20.92 9.68
C GLN A 122 3.10 -20.44 11.13
N ASP A 123 3.03 -19.12 11.37
CA ASP A 123 3.16 -18.51 12.70
C ASP A 123 1.81 -17.97 13.25
N HIS A 124 0.68 -18.46 12.73
CA HIS A 124 -0.64 -18.13 13.24
C HIS A 124 -1.22 -19.30 14.05
N ASP A 125 -0.72 -19.48 15.29
CA ASP A 125 -1.40 -20.21 16.37
C ASP A 125 -1.18 -19.49 17.71
#